data_AF-A0A9D8JBH9-F1
#
_entry.id   AF-A0A9D8JBH9-F1
#
_cell.length_a   1.000
_cell.length_b   1.000
_cell.length_c   1.000
_cell.angle_alpha   90.00
_cell.angle_beta   90.00
_cell.angle_gamma   90.00
#
_symmetry.space_group_name_H-M   'P 1'
#
loop_
_entity.id
_entity.type
_entity.pdbx_description
1 polymer ?
#
loop_
_entity_poly.entity_id
_entity_poly.type
_entity_poly.pdbx_seq_one_letter_code
_entity_poly.pdbx_strand_id
1 'polypeptide(L)'
;MLGTGLGVVGVAPIAAGDGVSWRPIPGEGGHVAFAPLDDFEVDLLRHIRVSIERIVCGDGLVALNGFLMSLSGKSLSSAPTAAAMAKSTLEGDSIARDTVMRFLVILRSFAGDCVLLFSARGGIYLGVASSHNSSRWWQTVR
;
A
#
# COMPACT_ATOMS: atom_id res chain seq x y z
N MET A 1 7.93 -2.97 6.72
CA MET A 1 7.57 -3.60 5.44
C MET A 1 6.11 -3.93 5.49
N LEU A 2 5.40 -3.71 4.39
CA LEU A 2 4.02 -4.20 4.25
C LEU A 2 4.03 -5.73 4.23
N GLY A 3 2.93 -6.33 4.67
CA GLY A 3 2.80 -7.78 4.75
C GLY A 3 2.75 -8.45 3.38
N THR A 4 2.45 -9.74 3.39
CA THR A 4 2.22 -10.55 2.17
C THR A 4 0.96 -10.13 1.40
N GLY A 5 0.08 -9.33 2.02
CA GLY A 5 -1.15 -8.81 1.44
C GLY A 5 -1.57 -7.47 2.06
N LEU A 6 -2.78 -7.02 1.72
CA LEU A 6 -3.34 -5.72 2.05
C LEU A 6 -4.73 -5.89 2.70
N GLY A 7 -4.76 -5.90 4.03
CA GLY A 7 -6.01 -5.92 4.78
C GLY A 7 -6.64 -4.54 4.91
N VAL A 8 -7.98 -4.47 4.87
CA VAL A 8 -8.75 -3.25 5.12
C VAL A 8 -9.88 -3.55 6.10
N VAL A 9 -10.03 -2.72 7.12
CA VAL A 9 -11.11 -2.82 8.09
C VAL A 9 -11.70 -1.43 8.35
N GLY A 10 -13.02 -1.31 8.22
CA GLY A 10 -13.73 -0.12 8.66
C GLY A 10 -14.00 -0.19 10.16
N VAL A 11 -14.06 0.94 10.85
CA VAL A 11 -14.50 0.99 12.25
C VAL A 11 -15.60 2.03 12.37
N ALA A 12 -16.80 1.58 12.76
CA ALA A 12 -17.98 2.44 12.82
C ALA A 12 -18.42 2.63 14.29
N PRO A 13 -18.80 3.87 14.67
CA PRO A 13 -19.42 4.11 15.96
C PRO A 13 -20.87 3.59 15.95
N ILE A 14 -21.27 2.98 17.06
CA ILE A 14 -22.60 2.43 17.29
C ILE A 14 -23.12 2.99 18.61
N ALA A 15 -24.42 3.29 18.67
CA ALA A 15 -25.05 3.68 19.92
C ALA A 15 -24.99 2.50 20.92
N ALA A 16 -24.54 2.76 22.13
CA ALA A 16 -24.45 1.79 23.20
C ALA A 16 -24.96 2.42 24.50
N GLY A 17 -26.28 2.37 24.72
CA GLY A 17 -26.92 3.04 25.85
C GLY A 17 -26.73 4.56 25.77
N ASP A 18 -26.14 5.13 26.82
CA ASP A 18 -25.74 6.54 26.93
C ASP A 18 -24.36 6.86 26.30
N GLY A 19 -23.66 5.85 25.78
CA GLY A 19 -22.32 5.96 25.20
C GLY A 19 -22.22 5.59 23.73
N VAL A 20 -20.98 5.61 23.24
CA VAL A 20 -20.59 5.15 21.91
C VAL A 20 -19.69 3.93 22.06
N SER A 21 -20.02 2.85 21.36
CA SER A 21 -19.12 1.72 21.17
C SER A 21 -18.60 1.70 19.73
N TRP A 22 -17.46 1.05 19.50
CA TRP A 22 -16.83 0.97 18.18
C TRP A 22 -16.87 -0.46 17.68
N ARG A 23 -17.38 -0.66 16.46
CA ARG A 23 -17.47 -1.99 15.86
C ARG A 23 -16.60 -2.10 14.61
N PRO A 24 -15.75 -3.14 14.50
CA PRO A 24 -15.05 -3.41 13.26
C PRO A 24 -16.03 -3.92 12.18
N ILE A 25 -15.78 -3.49 10.95
CA ILE A 25 -16.46 -3.94 9.73
C ILE A 25 -15.36 -4.59 8.88
N PRO A 26 -15.19 -5.91 8.95
CA PRO A 26 -14.17 -6.61 8.17
C PRO A 26 -14.52 -6.54 6.68
N GLY A 27 -13.51 -6.50 5.83
CA GLY A 27 -13.70 -6.53 4.39
C GLY A 27 -12.43 -6.90 3.63
N GLU A 28 -12.60 -7.23 2.36
CA GLU A 28 -11.53 -7.64 1.45
C GLU A 28 -11.03 -6.45 0.61
N GLY A 29 -10.89 -5.28 1.22
CA GLY A 29 -10.61 -4.03 0.51
C GLY A 29 -9.32 -4.07 -0.32
N GLY A 30 -8.33 -4.89 0.04
CA GLY A 30 -7.12 -5.05 -0.78
C GLY A 30 -7.33 -5.78 -2.11
N HIS A 31 -8.46 -6.48 -2.27
CA HIS A 31 -8.81 -7.20 -3.49
C HIS A 31 -9.55 -6.33 -4.51
N VAL A 32 -9.84 -5.06 -4.21
CA VAL A 32 -10.47 -4.17 -5.19
C VAL A 32 -9.55 -3.92 -6.39
N ALA A 33 -10.15 -3.57 -7.52
CA ALA A 33 -9.41 -3.24 -8.73
C ALA A 33 -8.52 -2.00 -8.50
N PHE A 34 -7.32 -2.01 -9.10
CA PHE A 34 -6.47 -0.83 -9.18
C PHE A 34 -7.11 0.20 -10.12
N ALA A 35 -7.18 1.46 -9.68
CA ALA A 35 -7.70 2.59 -10.44
C ALA A 35 -6.55 3.58 -10.78
N PRO A 36 -5.95 3.48 -11.99
CA PRO A 36 -4.87 4.37 -12.40
C PRO A 36 -5.24 5.84 -12.42
N LEU A 37 -4.33 6.70 -11.98
CA LEU A 37 -4.51 8.16 -11.97
C LEU A 37 -3.64 8.92 -12.98
N ASP A 38 -2.61 8.28 -13.55
CA ASP A 38 -1.76 8.86 -14.59
C ASP A 38 -1.32 7.82 -15.63
N ASP A 39 -0.66 8.28 -16.70
CA ASP A 39 -0.22 7.41 -17.80
C ASP A 39 0.75 6.32 -17.34
N PHE A 40 1.60 6.61 -16.35
CA PHE A 40 2.50 5.63 -15.77
C PHE A 40 1.72 4.50 -15.10
N GLU A 41 0.71 4.84 -14.31
CA GLU A 41 -0.16 3.88 -13.64
C GLU A 41 -1.01 3.08 -14.64
N VAL A 42 -1.41 3.69 -15.77
CA VAL A 42 -2.11 3.00 -16.86
C VAL A 42 -1.20 1.94 -17.50
N ASP A 43 0.07 2.27 -17.75
CA ASP A 43 1.03 1.30 -18.27
C ASP A 43 1.38 0.23 -17.23
N LEU A 44 1.49 0.61 -15.96
CA LEU A 44 1.66 -0.33 -14.85
C LEU A 44 0.50 -1.32 -14.77
N LEU A 45 -0.75 -0.86 -14.93
CA LEU A 45 -1.94 -1.73 -14.94
C LEU A 45 -1.89 -2.76 -16.08
N ARG A 46 -1.27 -2.43 -17.22
CA ARG A 46 -1.06 -3.40 -18.30
C ARG A 46 -0.03 -4.46 -17.93
N HIS A 47 0.93 -4.12 -17.06
CA HIS A 47 1.99 -5.00 -16.59
C HIS A 47 1.58 -5.87 -15.40
N ILE A 48 0.82 -5.32 -14.44
CA ILE A 48 0.37 -5.99 -13.22
C ILE A 48 -1.16 -5.99 -13.21
N ARG A 49 -1.78 -7.10 -13.61
CA ARG A 49 -3.24 -7.26 -13.58
C ARG A 49 -3.65 -8.08 -12.36
N VAL A 50 -4.61 -7.57 -11.57
CA VAL A 50 -5.66 -8.29 -10.80
C VAL A 50 -6.24 -7.39 -9.69
N SER A 51 -5.43 -6.92 -8.72
CA SER A 51 -5.91 -6.14 -7.55
C SER A 51 -4.90 -5.10 -7.07
N ILE A 52 -5.36 -4.12 -6.29
CA ILE A 52 -4.50 -3.12 -5.64
C ILE A 52 -3.47 -3.75 -4.70
N GLU A 53 -3.82 -4.84 -4.00
CA GLU A 53 -2.88 -5.60 -3.17
C GLU A 53 -1.63 -6.05 -3.96
N ARG A 54 -1.78 -6.39 -5.24
CA ARG A 54 -0.66 -6.87 -6.06
C ARG A 54 0.38 -5.79 -6.34
N ILE A 55 0.03 -4.53 -6.11
CA ILE A 55 0.92 -3.38 -6.20
C ILE A 55 1.35 -2.96 -4.79
N VAL A 56 0.40 -2.90 -3.85
CA VAL A 56 0.58 -2.36 -2.49
C VAL A 56 0.90 -3.48 -1.48
N CYS A 57 1.90 -4.30 -1.80
CA CYS A 57 2.44 -5.32 -0.90
C CYS A 57 3.97 -5.43 -1.08
N GLY A 58 4.62 -6.29 -0.28
CA GLY A 58 6.07 -6.51 -0.40
C GLY A 58 6.50 -6.95 -1.81
N ASP A 59 5.80 -7.92 -2.38
CA ASP A 59 6.08 -8.41 -3.74
C ASP A 59 5.70 -7.38 -4.82
N GLY A 60 4.65 -6.60 -4.58
CA GLY A 60 4.21 -5.53 -5.47
C GLY A 60 5.26 -4.41 -5.59
N LEU A 61 5.95 -4.08 -4.49
CA LEU A 61 7.07 -3.14 -4.51
C LEU A 61 8.23 -3.64 -5.40
N VAL A 62 8.52 -4.95 -5.35
CA VAL A 62 9.55 -5.56 -6.19
C VAL A 62 9.13 -5.56 -7.67
N ALA A 63 7.87 -5.89 -7.95
CA ALA A 63 7.32 -5.86 -9.31
C ALA A 63 7.33 -4.43 -9.89
N LEU A 64 6.97 -3.44 -9.09
CA LEU A 64 7.03 -2.02 -9.48
C LEU A 64 8.46 -1.59 -9.81
N ASN A 65 9.46 -1.99 -9.00
CA ASN A 65 10.86 -1.70 -9.31
C ASN A 65 11.29 -2.32 -10.64
N GLY A 66 10.93 -3.59 -10.87
CA GLY A 66 11.20 -4.28 -12.13
C GLY A 66 10.60 -3.54 -13.33
N PHE A 67 9.38 -3.01 -13.19
CA PHE A 67 8.74 -2.20 -14.20
C PHE A 67 9.51 -0.89 -14.48
N LEU A 68 9.88 -0.11 -13.45
CA LEU A 68 10.68 1.11 -13.63
C LEU A 68 12.06 0.85 -14.25
N MET A 69 12.71 -0.26 -13.88
CA MET A 69 13.99 -0.65 -14.48
C MET A 69 13.84 -0.97 -15.96
N SER A 70 12.77 -1.65 -16.35
CA SER A 70 12.48 -1.96 -17.76
C SER A 70 12.28 -0.70 -18.59
N LEU A 71 11.61 0.32 -18.05
CA LEU A 71 11.45 1.63 -18.69
C LEU A 71 12.77 2.40 -18.81
N SER A 72 13.69 2.18 -17.86
CA SER A 72 15.01 2.84 -17.83
C SER A 72 16.07 2.12 -18.68
N GLY A 73 15.72 1.02 -19.36
CA GLY A 73 16.66 0.19 -20.12
C GLY A 73 17.70 -0.53 -19.25
N LYS A 74 17.48 -0.62 -17.93
CA LYS A 74 18.39 -1.32 -17.00
C LYS A 74 17.83 -2.70 -16.68
N SER A 75 18.69 -3.71 -16.64
CA SER A 75 18.32 -5.05 -16.18
C SER A 75 18.63 -5.22 -14.69
N LEU A 76 17.74 -5.90 -13.98
CA LEU A 76 18.07 -6.50 -12.69
C LEU A 76 19.12 -7.59 -12.90
N SER A 77 20.17 -7.65 -12.06
CA SER A 77 21.08 -8.80 -12.04
C SER A 77 20.52 -9.97 -11.24
N SER A 78 19.58 -9.69 -10.32
CA SER A 78 18.80 -10.67 -9.55
C SER A 78 17.49 -10.04 -9.08
N ALA A 79 16.47 -10.86 -8.79
CA ALA A 79 15.20 -10.37 -8.23
C ALA A 79 15.43 -9.85 -6.79
N PRO A 80 15.32 -8.52 -6.54
CA PRO A 80 15.61 -7.97 -5.24
C PRO A 80 14.46 -8.28 -4.27
N THR A 81 14.77 -8.45 -3.00
CA THR A 81 13.74 -8.52 -1.95
C THR A 81 13.25 -7.12 -1.61
N ALA A 82 12.04 -6.99 -1.04
CA ALA A 82 11.56 -5.71 -0.51
C ALA A 82 12.53 -5.10 0.54
N ALA A 83 13.28 -5.95 1.24
CA ALA A 83 14.35 -5.53 2.16
C ALA A 83 15.55 -4.91 1.46
N ALA A 84 16.01 -5.55 0.38
CA ALA A 84 17.06 -5.00 -0.46
C ALA A 84 16.64 -3.66 -1.05
N MET A 85 15.39 -3.53 -1.50
CA MET A 85 14.83 -2.28 -2.04
C MET A 85 14.87 -1.12 -1.05
N ALA A 86 14.46 -1.36 0.20
CA ALA A 86 14.52 -0.34 1.26
C ALA A 86 15.98 0.11 1.52
N LYS A 87 16.91 -0.84 1.53
CA LYS A 87 18.34 -0.55 1.68
C LYS A 87 18.88 0.27 0.50
N SER A 88 18.62 -0.15 -0.73
CA SER A 88 19.06 0.57 -1.94
C SER A 88 18.50 2.00 -2.01
N THR A 89 17.28 2.21 -1.51
CA THR A 89 16.69 3.55 -1.39
C THR A 89 17.49 4.44 -0.44
N LEU A 90 17.92 3.89 0.71
CA LEU A 90 18.76 4.62 1.68
C LEU A 90 20.18 4.88 1.16
N GLU A 91 20.68 4.01 0.31
CA GLU A 91 21.99 4.15 -0.35
C GLU A 91 21.97 5.13 -1.54
N GLY A 92 20.80 5.67 -1.89
CA GLY A 92 20.64 6.73 -2.89
C GLY A 92 20.41 6.24 -4.32
N ASP A 93 20.04 4.97 -4.52
CA ASP A 93 19.63 4.48 -5.84
C ASP A 93 18.36 5.23 -6.30
N SER A 94 18.46 5.92 -7.44
CA SER A 94 17.38 6.77 -7.94
C SER A 94 16.14 5.97 -8.36
N ILE A 95 16.31 4.77 -8.92
CA ILE A 95 15.18 3.92 -9.33
C ILE A 95 14.51 3.32 -8.10
N ALA A 96 15.28 2.90 -7.11
CA ALA A 96 14.72 2.41 -5.85
C ALA A 96 13.91 3.49 -5.14
N ARG A 97 14.44 4.73 -5.11
CA ARG A 97 13.73 5.89 -4.59
C ARG A 97 12.44 6.16 -5.35
N ASP A 98 12.49 6.22 -6.68
CA ASP A 98 11.30 6.49 -7.50
C ASP A 98 10.24 5.40 -7.34
N THR A 99 10.68 4.14 -7.21
CA THR A 99 9.80 3.00 -6.89
C THR A 99 9.07 3.22 -5.57
N VAL A 100 9.80 3.55 -4.49
CA VAL A 100 9.18 3.80 -3.17
C VAL A 100 8.23 5.00 -3.23
N MET A 101 8.58 6.06 -3.96
CA MET A 101 7.70 7.21 -4.12
C MET A 101 6.42 6.85 -4.88
N ARG A 102 6.51 6.11 -5.99
CA ARG A 102 5.35 5.62 -6.74
C ARG A 102 4.47 4.71 -5.90
N PHE A 103 5.10 3.81 -5.16
CA PHE A 103 4.42 2.96 -4.20
C PHE A 103 3.58 3.75 -3.19
N LEU A 104 4.18 4.79 -2.58
CA LEU A 104 3.49 5.65 -1.60
C LEU A 104 2.37 6.49 -2.21
N VAL A 105 2.53 6.96 -3.45
CA VAL A 105 1.47 7.66 -4.18
C VAL A 105 0.27 6.76 -4.38
N ILE A 106 0.48 5.53 -4.86
CA ILE A 106 -0.60 4.56 -5.08
C ILE A 106 -1.28 4.16 -3.76
N LEU A 107 -0.48 3.89 -2.72
CA LEU A 107 -1.01 3.61 -1.37
C LEU A 107 -1.87 4.77 -0.84
N ARG A 108 -1.43 6.02 -1.04
CA ARG A 108 -2.17 7.21 -0.61
C ARG A 108 -3.49 7.36 -1.38
N SER A 109 -3.48 7.12 -2.68
CA SER A 109 -4.70 7.18 -3.50
C SER A 109 -5.73 6.15 -3.02
N PHE A 110 -5.29 4.90 -2.83
CA PHE A 110 -6.14 3.85 -2.26
C PHE A 110 -6.64 4.16 -0.85
N ALA A 111 -5.79 4.75 0.00
CA ALA A 111 -6.18 5.24 1.32
C ALA A 111 -7.28 6.32 1.22
N GLY A 112 -7.18 7.23 0.25
CA GLY A 112 -8.21 8.23 -0.04
C GLY A 112 -9.55 7.60 -0.43
N ASP A 113 -9.52 6.60 -1.31
CA ASP A 113 -10.73 5.85 -1.70
C ASP A 113 -11.37 5.17 -0.50
N CYS A 114 -10.56 4.57 0.39
CA CYS A 114 -11.06 3.98 1.64
C CYS A 114 -11.72 5.03 2.54
N VAL A 115 -11.12 6.21 2.69
CA VAL A 115 -11.70 7.30 3.50
C VAL A 115 -13.08 7.69 2.95
N LEU A 116 -13.22 7.81 1.63
CA LEU A 116 -14.49 8.12 0.98
C LEU A 116 -15.53 7.01 1.15
N LEU A 117 -15.14 5.76 0.90
CA LEU A 117 -16.01 4.58 1.00
C LEU A 117 -16.56 4.38 2.41
N PHE A 118 -15.73 4.52 3.44
CA PHE A 118 -16.13 4.34 4.83
C PHE A 118 -16.68 5.62 5.47
N SER A 119 -16.66 6.76 4.76
CA SER A 119 -16.91 8.08 5.35
C SER A 119 -16.07 8.29 6.62
N ALA A 120 -14.79 7.90 6.57
CA ALA A 120 -13.90 7.77 7.73
C ALA A 120 -13.41 9.15 8.23
N ARG A 121 -14.33 9.98 8.73
CA ARG A 121 -14.05 11.31 9.28
C ARG A 121 -13.14 11.29 10.52
N GLY A 122 -13.06 10.15 11.19
CA GLY A 122 -12.11 9.91 12.29
C GLY A 122 -10.66 9.71 11.84
N GLY A 123 -10.42 9.59 10.53
CA GLY A 123 -9.10 9.37 9.93
C GLY A 123 -8.90 7.93 9.46
N ILE A 124 -7.72 7.69 8.87
CA ILE A 124 -7.25 6.38 8.43
C ILE A 124 -5.96 6.02 9.15
N TYR A 125 -5.78 4.74 9.45
CA TYR A 125 -4.60 4.21 10.12
C TYR A 125 -3.91 3.20 9.20
N LEU A 126 -2.61 3.40 8.97
CA LEU A 126 -1.79 2.49 8.17
C LEU A 126 -0.96 1.63 9.12
N GLY A 127 -1.22 0.31 9.09
CA GLY A 127 -0.48 -0.68 9.87
C GLY A 127 0.43 -1.52 8.98
N VAL A 128 1.52 -2.01 9.55
CA VAL A 128 2.41 -2.99 8.91
C VAL A 128 2.34 -4.31 9.67
N ALA A 129 2.08 -5.41 8.97
CA ALA A 129 2.20 -6.74 9.54
C ALA A 129 3.68 -7.12 9.58
N SER A 130 4.29 -7.06 10.75
CA SER A 130 5.60 -7.68 11.02
C SER A 130 5.40 -8.82 12.02
N SER A 131 6.21 -9.87 11.92
CA SER A 131 6.21 -10.98 12.89
C SER A 131 6.65 -10.57 14.30
N HIS A 132 7.04 -9.31 14.50
CA HIS A 132 7.50 -8.76 15.77
C HIS A 132 6.51 -7.71 16.31
N ASN A 133 5.77 -8.12 17.33
CA ASN A 133 5.03 -7.32 18.31
C ASN A 133 4.24 -6.10 17.78
N SER A 134 2.94 -6.30 17.61
CA SER A 134 1.95 -5.43 16.95
C SER A 134 1.48 -4.20 17.75
N SER A 135 1.99 -3.94 18.95
CA SER A 135 1.48 -2.88 19.84
C SER A 135 1.98 -1.46 19.54
N ARG A 136 2.91 -1.27 18.60
CA ARG A 136 3.70 -0.02 18.47
C ARG A 136 3.47 0.80 17.18
N TRP A 137 2.56 0.40 16.29
CA TRP A 137 2.55 0.88 14.90
C TRP A 137 1.43 1.87 14.52
N TRP A 138 0.57 2.28 15.46
CA TRP A 138 -0.51 3.24 15.17
C TRP A 138 0.04 4.66 15.05
N GLN A 139 0.52 5.04 13.86
CA GLN A 139 0.77 6.44 13.52
C GLN A 139 -0.45 7.00 12.81
N THR A 140 -1.11 7.96 13.46
CA THR A 140 -2.22 8.72 12.89
C THR A 140 -1.67 9.63 11.80
N VAL A 141 -2.09 9.42 10.55
CA VAL A 141 -1.94 10.44 9.50
C VAL A 141 -3.22 11.28 9.55
N ARG A 142 -3.10 12.52 10.01
CA ARG A 142 -4.19 13.51 9.99
C ARG A 142 -4.20 14.27 8.68
#